data_AF-A0A090YK29-F1
#
_entry.id   AF-A0A090YK29-F1
#
_cell.length_a   1.000
_cell.length_b   1.000
_cell.length_c   1.000
_cell.angle_alpha   90.00
_cell.angle_beta   90.00
_cell.angle_gamma   90.00
#
_symmetry.space_group_name_H-M   'P 1'
#
loop_
_entity.id
_entity.type
_entity.pdbx_description
1 polymer ?
#
loop_
_entity_poly.entity_id
_entity_poly.type
_entity_poly.pdbx_seq_one_letter_code
_entity_poly.pdbx_strand_id
1 'polypeptide(L)'
;MQKLTGEEALALARTRHIDSDAMRGQRQQLVIEAILTKLKSVGSITKIEKMIEAINGNFKTNLELEDMLSFYKYRLNASVEKIQLAGEDLYLPNGKNGKPVYYYDPDA
;
A
#
# COMPACT_ATOMS: atom_id res chain seq x y z
N MET A 1 12.41 -15.03 -4.91
CA MET A 1 11.46 -14.21 -4.13
C MET A 1 11.07 -14.97 -2.89
N GLN A 2 11.19 -14.34 -1.72
CA GLN A 2 10.66 -14.88 -0.47
C GLN A 2 9.13 -14.83 -0.50
N LYS A 3 8.46 -15.88 0.00
CA LYS A 3 7.01 -15.87 0.22
C LYS A 3 6.75 -15.49 1.66
N LEU A 4 5.88 -14.51 1.87
CA LEU A 4 5.53 -14.01 3.20
C LEU A 4 4.09 -14.39 3.54
N THR A 5 3.88 -14.76 4.80
CA THR A 5 2.57 -14.81 5.43
C THR A 5 2.00 -13.40 5.63
N GLY A 6 0.73 -13.30 6.03
CA GLY A 6 0.10 -12.01 6.31
C GLY A 6 0.80 -11.22 7.43
N GLU A 7 1.23 -11.91 8.49
CA GLU A 7 1.94 -11.29 9.63
C GLU A 7 3.33 -10.78 9.23
N GLU A 8 4.08 -11.57 8.45
CA GLU A 8 5.40 -11.16 7.95
C GLU A 8 5.30 -9.99 6.96
N ALA A 9 4.30 -9.99 6.07
CA ALA A 9 4.04 -8.87 5.17
C ALA A 9 3.66 -7.60 5.94
N LEU A 10 2.87 -7.72 7.00
CA LEU A 10 2.52 -6.61 7.88
C LEU A 10 3.76 -6.06 8.62
N ALA A 11 4.60 -6.94 9.16
CA ALA A 11 5.84 -6.55 9.82
C ALA A 11 6.78 -5.81 8.86
N LEU A 12 6.93 -6.33 7.62
CA LEU A 12 7.71 -5.69 6.57
C LEU A 12 7.19 -4.28 6.26
N ALA A 13 5.88 -4.11 6.08
CA ALA A 13 5.27 -2.82 5.72
C ALA A 13 5.31 -1.77 6.84
N ARG A 14 5.45 -2.20 8.11
CA ARG A 14 5.44 -1.31 9.29
C ARG A 14 6.83 -0.93 9.79
N THR A 15 7.88 -1.60 9.30
CA THR A 15 9.25 -1.35 9.74
C THR A 15 9.71 0.05 9.33
N ARG A 16 10.06 0.87 10.33
CA ARG A 16 10.59 2.24 10.16
C ARG A 16 11.92 2.46 10.86
N HIS A 17 12.10 1.88 12.04
CA HIS A 17 13.19 2.27 12.95
C HIS A 17 14.57 1.80 12.46
N ILE A 18 14.60 0.82 11.55
CA ILE A 18 15.83 0.25 11.00
C ILE A 18 16.47 1.20 9.98
N ASP A 19 15.70 2.09 9.35
CA ASP A 19 16.19 3.01 8.32
C ASP A 19 15.45 4.35 8.28
N SER A 20 14.37 4.47 7.51
CA SER A 20 13.68 5.74 7.27
C SER A 20 12.23 5.54 6.83
N ASP A 21 11.45 6.60 6.91
CA ASP A 21 10.06 6.61 6.43
C ASP A 21 9.98 6.33 4.92
N ALA A 22 10.98 6.83 4.17
CA ALA A 22 11.13 6.58 2.76
C ALA A 22 11.24 5.10 2.41
N MET A 23 12.14 4.40 3.10
CA MET A 23 12.33 2.97 2.89
C MET A 23 11.10 2.16 3.32
N ARG A 24 10.37 2.60 4.36
CA ARG A 24 9.08 2.02 4.71
C ARG A 24 8.06 2.20 3.56
N GLY A 25 7.98 3.38 2.96
CA GLY A 25 7.16 3.63 1.78
C GLY A 25 7.48 2.69 0.62
N GLN A 26 8.77 2.48 0.34
CA GLN A 26 9.21 1.52 -0.68
C GLN A 26 8.81 0.07 -0.36
N ARG A 27 8.85 -0.35 0.91
CA ARG A 27 8.35 -1.67 1.34
C ARG A 27 6.84 -1.80 1.18
N GLN A 28 6.09 -0.73 1.44
CA GLN A 28 4.64 -0.72 1.19
C GLN A 28 4.34 -0.86 -0.30
N GLN A 29 5.09 -0.16 -1.16
CA GLN A 29 5.01 -0.33 -2.62
C GLN A 29 5.33 -1.78 -3.04
N LEU A 30 6.36 -2.39 -2.45
CA LEU A 30 6.70 -3.80 -2.70
C LEU A 30 5.56 -4.76 -2.31
N VAL A 31 4.89 -4.52 -1.18
CA VAL A 31 3.72 -5.32 -0.76
C VAL A 31 2.57 -5.16 -1.75
N ILE A 32 2.28 -3.94 -2.20
CA ILE A 32 1.24 -3.68 -3.22
C ILE A 32 1.56 -4.40 -4.54
N GLU A 33 2.81 -4.34 -4.99
CA GLU A 33 3.24 -5.06 -6.20
C GLU A 33 3.12 -6.57 -6.07
N ALA A 34 3.46 -7.12 -4.90
CA ALA A 34 3.30 -8.55 -4.64
C ALA A 34 1.83 -8.96 -4.68
N ILE A 35 0.92 -8.13 -4.12
CA ILE A 35 -0.53 -8.33 -4.22
C ILE A 35 -0.98 -8.30 -5.69
N LEU A 36 -0.57 -7.29 -6.46
CA LEU A 36 -0.92 -7.16 -7.88
C LEU A 36 -0.39 -8.34 -8.71
N THR A 37 0.85 -8.76 -8.48
CA THR A 37 1.47 -9.92 -9.12
C THR A 37 0.70 -11.19 -8.79
N LYS A 38 0.28 -11.35 -7.52
CA LYS A 38 -0.53 -12.49 -7.10
C LYS A 38 -1.88 -12.47 -7.81
N LEU A 39 -2.57 -11.33 -7.86
CA LEU A 39 -3.86 -11.19 -8.55
C LEU A 39 -3.72 -11.54 -10.05
N LYS A 40 -2.70 -11.04 -10.74
CA LYS A 40 -2.42 -11.41 -12.15
C LYS A 40 -2.20 -12.92 -12.33
N SER A 41 -1.55 -13.58 -11.37
CA SER A 41 -1.29 -15.03 -11.43
C SER A 41 -2.50 -15.93 -11.12
N VAL A 42 -3.56 -15.39 -10.50
CA VAL A 42 -4.74 -16.16 -10.08
C VAL A 42 -5.50 -16.71 -11.31
N GLY A 43 -5.45 -16.00 -12.44
CA GLY A 43 -5.94 -16.45 -13.75
C GLY A 43 -7.45 -16.75 -13.84
N SER A 44 -8.19 -16.61 -12.75
CA SER A 44 -9.59 -17.02 -12.61
C SER A 44 -10.38 -15.94 -11.90
N ILE A 45 -11.38 -15.39 -12.60
CA ILE A 45 -12.28 -14.34 -12.10
C ILE A 45 -13.02 -14.81 -10.84
N THR A 46 -13.51 -16.05 -10.83
CA THR A 46 -14.23 -16.64 -9.68
C THR A 46 -13.39 -16.67 -8.40
N LYS A 47 -12.06 -16.80 -8.51
CA LYS A 47 -11.18 -16.75 -7.33
C LYS A 47 -11.01 -15.32 -6.82
N ILE A 48 -11.07 -14.33 -7.69
CA ILE A 48 -10.98 -12.90 -7.33
C ILE A 48 -12.26 -12.47 -6.62
N GLU A 49 -13.43 -12.86 -7.13
CA GLU A 49 -14.73 -12.63 -6.46
C GLU A 49 -14.70 -13.17 -5.03
N LYS A 50 -14.31 -14.44 -4.84
CA LYS A 50 -14.16 -15.05 -3.51
C LYS A 50 -13.18 -14.30 -2.60
N MET A 51 -12.10 -13.74 -3.15
CA MET A 51 -11.15 -12.94 -2.36
C MET A 51 -11.76 -11.61 -1.92
N ILE A 52 -12.48 -10.93 -2.80
CA ILE A 52 -13.18 -9.67 -2.49
C ILE A 52 -14.27 -9.92 -1.44
N GLU A 53 -15.05 -10.98 -1.60
CA GLU A 53 -16.04 -11.41 -0.60
C GLU A 53 -15.41 -11.72 0.76
N ALA A 54 -14.26 -12.40 0.78
CA ALA A 54 -13.57 -12.76 2.03
C ALA A 54 -13.04 -11.55 2.82
N ILE A 55 -12.73 -10.43 2.15
CA ILE A 55 -12.30 -9.19 2.82
C ILE A 55 -13.45 -8.20 3.05
N ASN A 56 -14.66 -8.52 2.59
CA ASN A 56 -15.83 -7.69 2.79
C ASN A 56 -16.09 -7.48 4.30
N GLY A 57 -16.53 -6.27 4.67
CA GLY A 57 -16.66 -5.84 6.07
C GLY A 57 -15.35 -5.41 6.75
N ASN A 58 -14.20 -5.85 6.25
CA ASN A 58 -12.87 -5.44 6.73
C ASN A 58 -12.17 -4.43 5.80
N PHE A 59 -12.59 -4.36 4.54
CA PHE A 59 -12.12 -3.40 3.55
C PHE A 59 -13.28 -2.49 3.13
N LYS A 60 -13.05 -1.18 3.14
CA LYS A 60 -14.03 -0.17 2.71
C LYS A 60 -13.59 0.43 1.38
N THR A 61 -14.49 0.43 0.41
CA THR A 61 -14.31 1.06 -0.90
C THR A 61 -15.67 1.53 -1.41
N ASN A 62 -15.64 2.49 -2.32
CA ASN A 62 -16.80 2.95 -3.08
C ASN A 62 -16.87 2.33 -4.49
N LEU A 63 -15.96 1.40 -4.80
CA LEU A 63 -15.99 0.63 -6.04
C LEU A 63 -16.98 -0.51 -5.91
N GLU A 64 -17.85 -0.66 -6.90
CA GLU A 64 -18.68 -1.85 -7.01
C GLU A 64 -17.82 -3.04 -7.46
N LEU A 65 -18.28 -4.28 -7.20
CA LEU A 65 -17.56 -5.48 -7.60
C LEU A 65 -17.28 -5.49 -9.12
N GLU A 66 -18.25 -5.06 -9.92
CA GLU A 66 -18.12 -4.95 -11.37
C GLU A 66 -17.00 -3.99 -11.80
N ASP A 67 -16.85 -2.85 -11.10
CA ASP A 67 -15.76 -1.90 -11.34
C ASP A 67 -14.41 -2.57 -11.08
N MET A 68 -14.26 -3.25 -9.94
CA MET A 68 -13.03 -3.94 -9.57
C MET A 68 -12.66 -5.02 -10.59
N LEU A 69 -13.64 -5.79 -11.07
CA LEU A 69 -13.45 -6.80 -12.10
C LEU A 69 -13.08 -6.20 -13.46
N SER A 70 -13.66 -5.04 -13.82
CA SER A 70 -13.32 -4.32 -15.05
C SER A 70 -11.85 -3.84 -15.03
N PHE A 71 -11.40 -3.28 -13.89
CA PHE A 71 -10.02 -2.86 -13.70
C PHE A 71 -9.05 -4.04 -13.73
N TYR A 72 -9.42 -5.18 -13.14
CA TYR A 72 -8.60 -6.39 -13.22
C TYR A 72 -8.35 -6.81 -14.67
N LYS A 73 -9.40 -6.87 -15.50
CA LYS A 73 -9.30 -7.23 -16.92
C LYS A 73 -8.39 -6.26 -17.70
N TYR A 74 -8.50 -4.96 -17.42
CA TYR A 74 -7.67 -3.93 -18.06
C TYR A 74 -6.19 -3.98 -17.61
N ARG A 75 -5.94 -4.18 -16.31
CA ARG A 75 -4.61 -4.05 -15.70
C ARG A 75 -3.66 -5.22 -15.96
N LEU A 76 -4.13 -6.32 -16.57
CA LEU A 76 -3.26 -7.45 -16.95
C LEU A 76 -2.04 -6.98 -17.77
N ASN A 77 -2.20 -5.92 -18.59
CA ASN A 77 -1.18 -5.43 -19.50
C ASN A 77 -0.49 -4.11 -19.07
N ALA A 78 -0.77 -3.58 -17.87
CA ALA A 78 -0.21 -2.29 -17.43
C ALA A 78 1.10 -2.45 -16.66
N SER A 79 2.03 -1.50 -16.86
CA SER A 79 3.21 -1.28 -16.02
C SER A 79 2.84 -0.55 -14.73
N VAL A 80 3.67 -0.71 -13.70
CA VAL A 80 3.53 0.00 -12.42
C VAL A 80 4.78 0.85 -12.24
N GLU A 81 4.57 2.15 -12.04
CA GLU A 81 5.63 3.07 -11.68
C GLU A 81 5.55 3.37 -10.17
N LYS A 82 6.73 3.48 -9.54
CA LYS A 82 6.86 3.87 -8.14
C LYS A 82 7.40 5.28 -8.08
N ILE A 83 6.63 6.15 -7.47
CA ILE A 83 7.06 7.51 -7.16
C ILE A 83 7.03 7.69 -5.65
N GLN A 84 7.98 8.49 -5.16
CA GLN A 84 8.01 8.93 -3.79
C GLN A 84 8.22 10.43 -3.78
N LEU A 85 7.35 11.15 -3.06
CA LEU A 85 7.50 12.59 -2.88
C LEU A 85 8.75 12.86 -2.05
N ALA A 86 9.62 13.72 -2.55
CA ALA A 86 10.75 14.26 -1.80
C ALA A 86 10.31 15.45 -0.95
N GLY A 87 11.11 15.82 0.02
CA GLY A 87 10.75 16.81 1.03
C GLY A 87 11.65 16.72 2.25
N GLU A 88 11.49 17.69 3.14
CA GLU A 88 12.31 17.88 4.33
C GLU A 88 11.50 17.70 5.62
N ASP A 89 12.21 17.39 6.71
CA ASP A 89 11.63 17.23 8.03
C ASP A 89 11.35 18.61 8.67
N LEU A 90 10.11 18.86 9.07
CA LEU A 90 9.68 20.11 9.72
C LEU A 90 9.09 19.83 11.10
N TYR A 91 9.53 20.58 12.11
CA TYR A 91 9.00 20.47 13.48
C TYR A 91 8.37 21.79 13.91
N LEU A 92 7.04 21.79 14.11
CA LEU A 92 6.28 22.98 14.51
C LEU A 92 5.85 22.90 15.99
N PRO A 93 5.94 23.99 16.77
CA PRO A 93 5.61 24.00 18.20
C PRO A 93 4.10 24.13 18.48
N ASN A 94 3.26 23.45 17.70
CA ASN A 94 1.80 23.53 17.77
C ASN A 94 1.14 22.33 18.46
N GLY A 95 1.92 21.44 19.06
CA GLY A 95 1.41 20.32 19.84
C GLY A 95 0.90 20.76 21.23
N LYS A 96 0.19 19.84 21.89
CA LYS A 96 -0.29 20.04 23.26
C LYS A 96 0.88 20.44 24.19
N ASN A 97 0.69 21.51 24.97
CA ASN A 97 1.71 22.10 25.85
C ASN A 97 2.96 22.61 25.11
N GLY A 98 2.83 23.05 23.85
CA GLY A 98 3.95 23.58 23.06
C GLY A 98 4.94 22.52 22.58
N LYS A 99 4.59 21.23 22.67
CA LYS A 99 5.45 20.15 22.18
C LYS A 99 5.57 20.22 20.65
N PRO A 100 6.77 20.00 20.08
CA PRO A 100 6.94 19.98 18.64
C PRO A 100 6.18 18.81 18.03
N VAL A 101 5.46 19.07 16.94
CA VAL A 101 4.79 18.08 16.10
C VAL A 101 5.57 17.98 14.80
N TYR A 102 5.80 16.75 14.35
CA TYR A 102 6.48 16.46 13.11
C TYR A 102 5.55 16.63 11.91
N TYR A 103 6.08 17.28 10.87
CA TYR A 103 5.50 17.45 9.54
C TYR A 103 6.54 17.04 8.50
N TYR A 104 6.07 16.59 7.34
CA TYR A 104 6.91 16.37 6.16
C TYR A 104 6.58 17.50 5.18
N ASP A 105 7.57 18.35 4.87
CA ASP A 105 7.40 19.52 4.00
C ASP A 105 7.86 19.16 2.57
N PRO A 106 6.95 18.98 1.61
CA PRO A 106 7.31 18.61 0.25
C PRO A 106 7.77 19.80 -0.61
N ASP A 107 7.62 21.04 -0.13
CA ASP A 107 7.85 22.27 -0.90
C ASP A 107 9.11 23.05 -0.44
N ALA A 108 9.91 22.47 0.46
CA ALA A 108 11.11 23.07 1.04
C ALA A 108 12.27 23.28 0.03
#